data_AF-A0A2M7W6R0-F1
#
_entry.id   AF-A0A2M7W6R0-F1
#
_cell.length_a   1.000
_cell.length_b   1.000
_cell.length_c   1.000
_cell.angle_alpha   90.00
_cell.angle_beta   90.00
_cell.angle_gamma   90.00
#
_symmetry.space_group_name_H-M   'P 1'
#
loop_
_entity.id
_entity.type
_entity.pdbx_description
1 polymer ?
#
loop_
_entity_poly.entity_id
_entity_poly.type
_entity_poly.pdbx_seq_one_letter_code
_entity_poly.pdbx_strand_id
1 'polypeptide(L)'
;MIIFILLWLLLVLYSFTRQDLNLTWYNQLTTPLQTLGWYQRPLVTLIFIFLSLLFFSCYLYCLRKHSTPGWNVLFLIAFMGIFAYPMFSYDLFNYLFNAKMILIYHANPYLQTAIEFSPDPSLRFMQNVHTPAPYAYGWTMASLLPGLVWFSGKFTLAF
;
A
#
# COMPACT_ATOMS: atom_id res chain seq x y z
N MET A 1 -6.10 14.24 -21.44
CA MET A 1 -6.83 13.86 -20.22
C MET A 1 -7.13 12.36 -20.15
N ILE A 2 -7.77 11.75 -21.15
CA ILE A 2 -8.06 10.30 -21.15
C ILE A 2 -6.79 9.45 -20.96
N ILE A 3 -5.72 9.76 -21.71
CA ILE A 3 -4.42 9.07 -21.56
C ILE A 3 -3.90 9.16 -20.13
N PHE A 4 -4.01 10.33 -19.49
CA PHE A 4 -3.56 10.52 -18.10
C PHE A 4 -4.32 9.64 -17.11
N ILE A 5 -5.64 9.52 -17.28
CA ILE A 5 -6.48 8.63 -16.47
C ILE A 5 -6.12 7.16 -16.70
N LEU A 6 -5.89 6.76 -17.96
CA LEU A 6 -5.44 5.40 -18.29
C LEU A 6 -4.08 5.08 -17.66
N LEU A 7 -3.15 6.03 -17.63
CA LEU A 7 -1.85 5.85 -16.97
C LEU A 7 -2.00 5.68 -15.46
N TRP A 8 -2.90 6.43 -14.82
CA TRP A 8 -3.24 6.22 -13.42
C TRP A 8 -3.81 4.82 -13.16
N LEU A 9 -4.74 4.36 -14.00
CA LEU A 9 -5.28 3.00 -13.90
C LEU A 9 -4.18 1.94 -14.04
N LEU A 10 -3.26 2.11 -15.00
CA LEU A 10 -2.12 1.22 -15.18
C LEU A 10 -1.18 1.22 -13.96
N LEU A 11 -0.96 2.37 -13.32
CA LEU A 11 -0.19 2.45 -12.06
C LEU A 11 -0.88 1.72 -10.91
N VAL A 12 -2.20 1.83 -10.79
CA VAL A 12 -3.00 1.08 -9.81
C VAL A 12 -2.83 -0.42 -10.03
N LEU A 13 -2.97 -0.91 -11.26
CA LEU A 13 -2.76 -2.32 -11.58
C LEU A 13 -1.30 -2.74 -11.33
N TYR A 14 -0.34 -1.92 -11.76
CA TYR A 14 1.09 -2.18 -11.54
C TYR A 14 1.44 -2.30 -10.06
N SER A 15 0.79 -1.55 -9.17
CA SER A 15 1.06 -1.60 -7.73
C SER A 15 0.95 -3.01 -7.14
N PHE A 16 0.05 -3.85 -7.66
CA PHE A 16 -0.14 -5.24 -7.22
C PHE A 16 1.00 -6.18 -7.62
N THR A 17 1.88 -5.78 -8.56
CA THR A 17 3.13 -6.51 -8.83
C THR A 17 4.12 -6.44 -7.67
N ARG A 18 3.89 -5.54 -6.70
CA ARG A 18 4.72 -5.39 -5.50
C ARG A 18 4.07 -5.91 -4.23
N GLN A 19 2.89 -6.52 -4.35
CA GLN A 19 2.24 -7.19 -3.24
C GLN A 19 2.99 -8.47 -2.87
N ASP A 20 3.19 -8.70 -1.58
CA ASP A 20 3.83 -9.92 -1.08
C ASP A 20 2.94 -11.14 -1.32
N LEU A 21 3.52 -12.27 -1.72
CA LEU A 21 2.78 -13.51 -1.97
C LEU A 21 2.05 -14.04 -0.74
N ASN A 22 2.58 -13.78 0.45
CA ASN A 22 1.98 -14.21 1.71
C ASN A 22 0.88 -13.25 2.18
N LEU A 23 0.74 -12.09 1.55
CA LEU A 23 -0.29 -11.13 1.88
C LEU A 23 -1.54 -11.39 1.03
N THR A 24 -2.38 -12.33 1.46
CA THR A 24 -3.66 -12.59 0.79
C THR A 24 -4.77 -11.74 1.34
N TRP A 25 -5.22 -10.76 0.55
CA TRP A 25 -6.46 -10.04 0.79
C TRP A 25 -7.54 -10.61 -0.12
N TYR A 26 -8.53 -11.29 0.48
CA TYR A 26 -9.89 -11.59 0.00
C TYR A 26 -10.12 -12.15 -1.43
N ASN A 27 -9.15 -12.28 -2.34
CA ASN A 27 -9.31 -12.96 -3.64
C ASN A 27 -8.01 -13.14 -4.44
N GLN A 28 -7.93 -14.25 -5.20
CA GLN A 28 -6.85 -14.59 -6.14
C GLN A 28 -6.77 -13.69 -7.40
N LEU A 29 -7.54 -12.59 -7.44
CA LEU A 29 -7.64 -11.71 -8.61
C LEU A 29 -6.31 -11.03 -8.94
N THR A 30 -5.46 -10.79 -7.93
CA THR A 30 -4.16 -10.15 -8.10
C THR A 30 -3.01 -11.13 -8.26
N THR A 31 -3.25 -12.45 -8.16
CA THR A 31 -2.23 -13.50 -8.24
C THR A 31 -1.42 -13.45 -9.55
N PRO A 32 -1.99 -13.20 -10.75
CA PRO A 32 -1.19 -13.05 -11.97
C PRO A 32 -0.20 -11.88 -11.89
N LEU A 33 -0.61 -10.76 -11.26
CA LEU A 33 0.24 -9.59 -11.10
C LEU A 33 1.32 -9.82 -10.05
N GLN A 34 0.97 -10.48 -8.93
CA GLN A 34 1.92 -10.86 -7.88
C GLN A 34 2.99 -11.82 -8.40
N THR A 35 2.59 -12.84 -9.17
CA THR A 35 3.53 -13.82 -9.73
C THR A 35 4.46 -13.17 -10.75
N LEU A 36 3.96 -12.29 -11.62
CA LEU A 36 4.79 -11.47 -12.50
C LEU A 36 5.82 -10.66 -11.69
N GLY A 37 5.33 -9.97 -10.64
CA GLY A 37 6.10 -9.23 -9.65
C GLY A 37 7.26 -10.01 -9.05
N TRP A 38 6.96 -11.21 -8.57
CA TRP A 38 7.87 -12.04 -7.81
C TRP A 38 8.91 -12.73 -8.70
N TYR A 39 8.46 -13.37 -9.78
CA TYR A 39 9.30 -14.21 -10.63
C TYR A 39 10.03 -13.43 -11.73
N GLN A 40 9.54 -12.26 -12.15
CA GLN A 40 10.10 -11.48 -13.25
C GLN A 40 10.49 -10.06 -12.83
N ARG A 41 11.22 -9.93 -11.72
CA ARG A 41 11.66 -8.63 -11.15
C ARG A 41 12.35 -7.69 -12.15
N PRO A 42 13.24 -8.14 -13.05
CA PRO A 42 13.84 -7.25 -14.05
C PRO A 42 12.80 -6.67 -15.01
N LEU A 43 11.86 -7.48 -15.49
CA LEU A 43 10.79 -7.02 -16.38
C LEU A 43 9.89 -6.00 -15.68
N VAL A 44 9.46 -6.28 -14.45
CA VAL A 44 8.62 -5.38 -13.65
C VAL A 44 9.33 -4.05 -13.40
N THR A 45 10.64 -4.07 -13.18
CA THR A 45 11.45 -2.86 -13.06
C THR A 45 11.47 -2.05 -14.37
N LEU A 46 11.64 -2.72 -15.52
CA LEU A 46 11.58 -2.04 -16.82
C LEU A 46 10.19 -1.44 -17.09
N ILE A 47 9.12 -2.17 -16.76
CA ILE A 47 7.74 -1.68 -16.85
C ILE A 47 7.55 -0.44 -15.98
N PHE A 48 8.08 -0.43 -14.75
CA PHE A 48 8.00 0.73 -13.86
C PHE A 48 8.72 1.95 -14.42
N ILE A 49 9.95 1.78 -14.91
CA ILE A 49 10.73 2.87 -15.52
C ILE A 49 9.97 3.43 -16.72
N PHE A 50 9.47 2.55 -17.60
CA PHE A 50 8.69 2.96 -18.76
C PHE A 50 7.41 3.71 -18.38
N LEU A 51 6.62 3.16 -17.44
CA LEU A 51 5.39 3.81 -16.96
C LEU A 51 5.69 5.17 -16.31
N SER A 52 6.76 5.28 -15.53
CA SER A 52 7.16 6.53 -14.89
C SER A 52 7.55 7.60 -15.91
N LEU A 53 8.33 7.24 -16.93
CA LEU A 53 8.72 8.14 -18.02
C LEU A 53 7.50 8.58 -18.84
N LEU A 54 6.57 7.67 -19.12
CA LEU A 54 5.35 7.96 -19.85
C LEU A 54 4.42 8.88 -19.05
N PHE A 55 4.27 8.62 -17.75
CA PHE A 55 3.50 9.45 -16.84
C PHE A 55 4.07 10.86 -16.73
N PHE A 56 5.38 10.98 -16.53
CA PHE A 56 6.06 12.27 -16.47
C PHE A 56 5.94 13.05 -17.79
N SER A 57 6.11 12.38 -18.92
CA SER A 57 5.94 12.98 -20.24
C SER A 57 4.51 13.45 -20.50
N CYS A 58 3.51 12.65 -20.09
CA CYS A 58 2.09 13.02 -20.16
C CYS A 58 1.77 14.24 -19.29
N TYR A 59 2.33 14.28 -18.08
CA TYR A 59 2.22 15.43 -17.18
C TYR A 59 2.79 16.71 -17.80
N LEU A 60 4.02 16.67 -18.33
CA LEU A 60 4.64 17.82 -19.00
C LEU A 60 3.83 18.29 -20.22
N TYR A 61 3.27 17.35 -20.99
CA TYR A 61 2.40 17.66 -22.12
C TYR A 61 1.12 18.39 -21.67
N CYS A 62 0.45 17.89 -20.62
CA CYS A 62 -0.72 18.54 -20.02
C CYS A 62 -0.41 19.95 -19.53
N LEU A 63 0.73 20.13 -18.87
CA LEU A 63 1.19 21.43 -18.38
C LEU A 63 1.40 22.42 -19.54
N ARG A 64 2.08 21.99 -20.61
CA ARG A 64 2.32 22.83 -21.81
C ARG A 64 1.02 23.24 -22.52
N LYS A 65 0.00 22.38 -22.49
CA LYS A 65 -1.31 22.67 -23.08
C LYS A 65 -2.23 23.47 -22.14
N HIS A 66 -1.75 23.89 -20.96
CA HIS A 66 -2.57 24.47 -19.90
C HIS A 66 -3.82 23.64 -19.60
N SER A 67 -3.74 22.32 -19.78
CA SER A 67 -4.85 21.39 -19.58
C SER A 67 -4.80 20.87 -18.16
N THR A 68 -5.38 21.63 -17.24
CA THR A 68 -5.52 21.21 -15.84
C THR A 68 -6.71 20.26 -15.70
N PRO A 69 -6.59 19.17 -14.91
CA PRO A 69 -7.72 18.31 -14.60
C PRO A 69 -8.74 19.08 -13.75
N GLY A 70 -10.00 19.04 -14.14
CA GLY A 70 -11.10 19.49 -13.28
C GLY A 70 -11.27 18.56 -12.08
N TRP A 71 -12.02 19.03 -11.07
CA TRP A 71 -12.29 18.27 -9.83
C TRP A 71 -12.81 16.86 -10.06
N ASN A 72 -13.67 16.64 -11.06
CA ASN A 72 -14.20 15.31 -11.39
C ASN A 72 -13.09 14.31 -11.73
N VAL A 73 -12.05 14.75 -12.45
CA VAL A 73 -10.91 13.90 -12.81
C VAL A 73 -10.04 13.64 -11.57
N LEU A 74 -9.86 14.64 -10.71
CA LEU A 74 -9.11 14.47 -9.46
C LEU A 74 -9.81 13.49 -8.50
N PHE A 75 -11.13 13.60 -8.34
CA PHE A 75 -11.90 12.65 -7.55
C PHE A 75 -11.85 11.24 -8.12
N LEU A 76 -11.93 11.10 -9.44
CA LEU A 76 -11.79 9.80 -10.09
C LEU A 76 -10.40 9.18 -9.83
N ILE A 77 -9.34 9.96 -9.94
CA ILE A 77 -7.96 9.50 -9.66
C ILE A 77 -7.81 9.13 -8.19
N ALA A 78 -8.32 9.96 -7.27
CA ALA A 78 -8.28 9.68 -5.84
C ALA A 78 -9.05 8.38 -5.52
N PHE A 79 -10.23 8.20 -6.11
CA PHE A 79 -11.02 6.98 -5.98
C PHE A 79 -10.27 5.76 -6.50
N MET A 80 -9.62 5.83 -7.67
CA MET A 80 -8.77 4.76 -8.17
C MET A 80 -7.61 4.45 -7.21
N GLY A 81 -7.00 5.47 -6.62
CA GLY A 81 -5.91 5.36 -5.66
C GLY A 81 -6.29 4.62 -4.37
N ILE A 82 -7.57 4.66 -3.94
CA ILE A 82 -8.05 3.89 -2.78
C ILE A 82 -7.87 2.37 -2.99
N PHE A 83 -7.98 1.90 -4.23
CA PHE A 83 -7.83 0.49 -4.57
C PHE A 83 -6.38 0.11 -4.92
N ALA A 84 -5.44 1.06 -4.90
CA ALA A 84 -4.04 0.76 -5.18
C ALA A 84 -3.40 0.01 -4.01
N TYR A 85 -2.52 -0.94 -4.31
CA TYR A 85 -1.62 -1.49 -3.31
C TYR A 85 -0.60 -0.41 -2.90
N PRO A 86 -0.32 -0.22 -1.60
CA PRO A 86 0.63 0.75 -1.06
C PRO A 86 2.07 0.33 -1.36
N MET A 87 2.45 0.45 -2.63
CA MET A 87 3.74 0.03 -3.15
C MET A 87 4.89 0.76 -2.43
N PHE A 88 5.87 -0.01 -1.96
CA PHE A 88 7.06 0.46 -1.23
C PHE A 88 6.83 1.04 0.18
N SER A 89 5.59 1.08 0.67
CA SER A 89 5.29 1.62 2.00
C SER A 89 5.22 0.50 3.06
N TYR A 90 6.37 0.11 3.59
CA TYR A 90 6.43 -0.82 4.73
C TYR A 90 5.86 -0.21 6.02
N ASP A 91 5.87 1.12 6.11
CA ASP A 91 5.30 1.85 7.24
C ASP A 91 3.80 1.67 7.40
N LEU A 92 3.07 1.33 6.33
CA LEU A 92 1.66 1.00 6.48
C LEU A 92 1.46 -0.22 7.38
N PHE A 93 2.32 -1.23 7.27
CA PHE A 93 2.26 -2.40 8.16
C PHE A 93 2.64 -2.01 9.59
N ASN A 94 3.58 -1.09 9.79
CA ASN A 94 3.88 -0.53 11.11
C ASN A 94 2.65 0.17 11.72
N TYR A 95 1.93 0.99 10.94
CA TYR A 95 0.71 1.66 11.39
C TYR A 95 -0.40 0.69 11.75
N LEU A 96 -0.65 -0.30 10.89
CA LEU A 96 -1.64 -1.33 11.14
C LEU A 96 -1.27 -2.15 12.37
N PHE A 97 0.01 -2.49 12.56
CA PHE A 97 0.44 -3.23 13.74
C PHE A 97 0.33 -2.42 15.03
N ASN A 98 0.67 -1.13 15.02
CA ASN A 98 0.43 -0.24 16.15
C ASN A 98 -1.06 -0.18 16.53
N ALA A 99 -1.95 -0.17 15.54
CA ALA A 99 -3.38 -0.29 15.77
C ALA A 99 -3.76 -1.67 16.34
N LYS A 100 -3.14 -2.76 15.86
CA LYS A 100 -3.35 -4.11 16.39
C LYS A 100 -2.94 -4.22 17.86
N MET A 101 -1.83 -3.58 18.23
CA MET A 101 -1.39 -3.50 19.63
C MET A 101 -2.48 -2.91 20.52
N ILE A 102 -3.13 -1.84 20.09
CA ILE A 102 -4.22 -1.20 20.86
C ILE A 102 -5.50 -2.05 20.85
N LEU A 103 -5.94 -2.47 19.66
CA LEU A 103 -7.26 -3.06 19.44
C LEU A 103 -7.35 -4.52 19.88
N ILE A 104 -6.29 -5.30 19.67
CA ILE A 104 -6.27 -6.75 19.91
C ILE A 104 -5.43 -7.11 21.13
N TYR A 105 -4.24 -6.52 21.26
CA TYR A 105 -3.34 -6.83 22.37
C TYR A 105 -3.54 -5.98 23.62
N HIS A 106 -4.37 -4.92 23.54
CA HIS A 106 -4.58 -3.94 24.61
C HIS A 106 -3.28 -3.35 25.15
N ALA A 107 -2.29 -3.21 24.26
CA ALA A 107 -0.94 -2.74 24.51
C ALA A 107 -0.75 -1.31 24.00
N ASN A 108 0.13 -0.56 24.68
CA ASN A 108 0.49 0.78 24.26
C ASN A 108 1.70 0.73 23.31
N PRO A 109 1.54 1.07 22.01
CA PRO A 109 2.64 1.04 21.04
C PRO A 109 3.73 2.08 21.31
N TYR A 110 3.50 3.03 22.22
CA TYR A 110 4.51 3.99 22.66
C TYR A 110 5.42 3.50 23.78
N LEU A 111 5.05 2.39 24.43
CA LEU A 111 5.80 1.79 25.53
C LEU A 111 6.36 0.42 25.17
N GLN A 112 5.70 -0.29 24.28
CA GLN A 112 6.08 -1.63 23.84
C GLN A 112 6.42 -1.63 22.36
N THR A 113 7.31 -2.54 21.99
CA THR A 113 7.79 -2.74 20.63
C THR A 113 7.06 -3.89 19.96
N ALA A 114 6.99 -3.88 18.63
CA ALA A 114 6.30 -4.94 17.90
C ALA A 114 6.97 -6.32 18.08
N ILE A 115 8.30 -6.37 18.24
CA ILE A 115 9.06 -7.61 18.42
C ILE A 115 8.68 -8.38 19.71
N GLU A 116 8.12 -7.69 20.72
CA GLU A 116 7.59 -8.33 21.94
C GLU A 116 6.39 -9.24 21.63
N PHE A 117 5.76 -9.08 20.47
CA PHE A 117 4.67 -9.92 19.95
C PHE A 117 5.18 -10.91 18.90
N SER A 118 6.42 -11.42 19.04
CA SER A 118 7.10 -12.29 18.05
C SER A 118 6.31 -13.48 17.47
N PRO A 119 5.31 -14.09 18.15
CA PRO A 119 4.45 -15.10 17.52
C PRO A 119 3.51 -14.56 16.44
N ASP A 120 3.33 -13.24 16.34
CA ASP A 120 2.43 -12.63 15.38
C ASP A 120 3.00 -12.69 13.95
N PRO A 121 2.32 -13.37 13.01
CA PRO A 121 2.80 -13.52 11.65
C PRO A 121 2.96 -12.20 10.88
N SER A 122 2.24 -11.14 11.28
CA SER A 122 2.24 -9.86 10.58
C SER A 122 3.54 -9.06 10.73
N LEU A 123 4.39 -9.42 11.71
CA LEU A 123 5.72 -8.85 11.89
C LEU A 123 6.62 -8.97 10.65
N ARG A 124 6.40 -9.98 9.80
CA ARG A 124 7.19 -10.18 8.58
C ARG A 124 7.03 -9.07 7.54
N PHE A 125 5.93 -8.32 7.60
CA PHE A 125 5.64 -7.24 6.65
C PHE A 125 6.15 -5.89 7.13
N MET A 126 6.65 -5.82 8.36
CA MET A 126 7.18 -4.62 8.99
C MET A 126 8.68 -4.54 8.82
N GLN A 127 9.20 -3.32 8.68
CA GLN A 127 10.64 -3.07 8.73
C GLN A 127 11.11 -2.59 10.10
N ASN A 128 10.21 -2.00 10.90
CA ASN A 128 10.55 -1.43 12.19
C ASN A 128 9.80 -2.18 13.30
N VAL A 129 10.44 -3.22 13.82
CA VAL A 129 9.86 -4.06 14.89
C VAL A 129 10.49 -3.80 16.26
N HIS A 130 11.63 -3.12 16.30
CA HIS A 130 12.45 -2.98 17.51
C HIS A 130 12.31 -1.63 18.21
N THR A 131 11.52 -0.70 17.66
CA THR A 131 11.29 0.61 18.29
C THR A 131 9.82 0.81 18.61
N PRO A 132 9.49 1.46 19.74
CA PRO A 132 8.14 1.92 19.99
C PRO A 132 7.70 2.89 18.90
N ALA A 133 6.40 3.04 18.72
CA ALA A 133 5.81 3.88 17.68
C ALA A 133 6.41 5.30 17.70
N PRO A 134 7.15 5.70 16.65
CA PRO A 134 7.77 7.03 16.59
C PRO A 134 6.79 8.13 16.15
N TYR A 135 5.53 7.77 15.86
CA TYR A 135 4.54 8.65 15.25
C TYR A 135 3.70 9.35 16.32
N ALA A 136 3.26 10.59 16.09
CA ALA A 136 2.39 11.29 17.06
C ALA A 136 1.09 10.50 17.35
N TYR A 137 0.56 10.65 18.57
CA TYR A 137 -0.68 9.99 19.02
C TYR A 137 -1.84 10.12 18.02
N GLY A 138 -2.00 11.28 17.40
CA GLY A 138 -3.04 11.51 16.39
C GLY A 138 -2.91 10.58 15.17
N TRP A 139 -1.69 10.24 14.74
CA TRP A 139 -1.47 9.31 13.64
C TRP A 139 -1.82 7.88 14.02
N THR A 140 -1.47 7.46 15.25
CA THR A 140 -1.88 6.16 15.79
C THR A 140 -3.39 6.07 15.92
N MET A 141 -4.07 7.13 16.37
CA MET A 141 -5.53 7.21 16.39
C MET A 141 -6.13 7.08 14.99
N ALA A 142 -5.58 7.79 13.99
CA ALA A 142 -6.03 7.68 12.61
C ALA A 142 -5.85 6.24 12.07
N SER A 143 -4.79 5.56 12.48
CA SER A 143 -4.49 4.17 12.09
C SER A 143 -5.45 3.14 12.70
N LEU A 144 -6.21 3.50 13.76
CA LEU A 144 -7.22 2.60 14.35
C LEU A 144 -8.34 2.26 13.36
N LEU A 145 -8.75 3.22 12.52
CA LEU A 145 -9.80 3.02 11.52
C LEU A 145 -9.45 1.93 10.49
N PRO A 146 -8.34 2.02 9.73
CA PRO A 146 -7.91 0.92 8.87
C PRO A 146 -7.50 -0.32 9.68
N GLY A 147 -7.05 -0.15 10.92
CA GLY A 147 -6.76 -1.23 11.86
C GLY A 147 -7.96 -2.10 12.25
N LEU A 148 -9.20 -1.63 12.05
CA LEU A 148 -10.40 -2.47 12.25
C LEU A 148 -10.38 -3.74 11.38
N VAL A 149 -9.57 -3.77 10.31
CA VAL A 149 -9.35 -4.98 9.50
C VAL A 149 -8.89 -6.18 10.32
N TRP A 150 -8.21 -5.97 11.46
CA TRP A 150 -7.75 -7.06 12.32
C TRP A 150 -8.88 -7.88 12.93
N PHE A 151 -10.04 -7.26 13.20
CA PHE A 151 -11.21 -7.98 13.69
C PHE A 151 -11.83 -8.91 12.64
N SER A 152 -11.52 -8.72 11.36
CA SER A 152 -12.03 -9.60 10.31
C SER A 152 -11.45 -11.02 10.39
N GLY A 153 -10.29 -11.19 11.05
CA GLY A 153 -9.53 -12.45 11.06
C GLY A 153 -9.03 -12.91 9.69
N LYS A 154 -9.27 -12.13 8.62
CA LYS A 154 -8.96 -12.45 7.22
C LYS A 154 -7.71 -11.75 6.70
N PHE A 155 -7.15 -10.83 7.49
CA PHE A 155 -5.84 -10.25 7.22
C PHE A 155 -4.78 -11.18 7.82
N THR A 156 -4.66 -12.36 7.24
CA THR A 156 -3.74 -13.41 7.67
C THR A 156 -3.07 -14.05 6.46
N LEU A 157 -1.92 -14.65 6.72
CA LEU A 157 -1.11 -15.37 5.73
C LEU A 157 -1.95 -16.40 4.98
N ALA A 158 -1.77 -16.48 3.66
CA ALA A 158 -1.94 -17.75 2.98
C ALA A 158 -0.77 -18.64 3.40
N PHE A 159 -1.10 -19.83 3.91
CA PHE A 159 -0.14 -20.89 4.20
C PHE A 159 0.46 -21.45 2.91
#